data_AF-A0A1H3VUV5-F1
#
_entry.id   AF-A0A1H3VUV5-F1
#
_cell.length_a   1.000
_cell.length_b   1.000
_cell.length_c   1.000
_cell.angle_alpha   90.00
_cell.angle_beta   90.00
_cell.angle_gamma   90.00
#
_symmetry.space_group_name_H-M   'P 1'
#
loop_
_entity.id
_entity.type
_entity.pdbx_description
1 polymer ?
#
loop_
_entity_poly.entity_id
_entity_poly.type
_entity_poly.pdbx_seq_one_letter_code
_entity_poly.pdbx_strand_id
1 'polypeptide(L)'
;MKKLLKSKAAQVTFVSIAVVIISSIFYAVGTTQAKGEFEDSKVTLSELLTKIGEAEGELVKLEEEVKQAVEEQEEKMTETEEEIRDTEKKLDKVKADYKKEKETYNEAVKVIAERDTAEQELSTFQTEIGEFDATIKAKKKEVSNLKNEIERLTNIIVETGEAPKEFAAGQYLVGQDFPEGRYKAVPVGEGSNFVIFNGSSGLADVNTILGDGSFGETEYIFWTSDGDMMETAARVKLIPLK
;
A
#
# COMPACT_ATOMS: atom_id res chain seq x y z
N MET A 1 -49.74 -22.83 19.29
CA MET A 1 -51.10 -22.32 19.03
C MET A 1 -51.84 -23.19 17.99
N LYS A 2 -51.92 -24.52 18.19
CA LYS A 2 -52.65 -25.45 17.31
C LYS A 2 -53.91 -25.95 18.02
N LYS A 3 -54.92 -25.09 18.11
CA LYS A 3 -56.31 -25.39 18.52
C LYS A 3 -57.08 -24.11 18.23
N LEU A 4 -57.71 -24.00 17.05
CA LEU A 4 -58.87 -23.10 16.79
C LEU A 4 -59.30 -23.00 15.31
N LEU A 5 -58.67 -23.73 14.38
CA LEU A 5 -59.16 -23.82 13.00
C LEU A 5 -59.87 -25.16 12.77
N LYS A 6 -60.94 -25.44 13.52
CA LYS A 6 -62.06 -26.19 12.93
C LYS A 6 -62.57 -25.27 11.82
N SER A 7 -62.24 -25.59 10.57
CA SER A 7 -62.27 -24.62 9.47
C SER A 7 -63.66 -23.99 9.38
N LYS A 8 -63.69 -22.65 9.30
CA LYS A 8 -64.94 -21.92 9.00
C LYS A 8 -65.61 -22.49 7.74
N ALA A 9 -64.82 -23.04 6.81
CA ALA A 9 -65.30 -23.79 5.66
C ALA A 9 -66.20 -24.98 6.08
N ALA A 10 -65.73 -25.89 6.94
CA ALA A 10 -66.55 -27.03 7.39
C ALA A 10 -67.83 -26.61 8.13
N GLN A 11 -67.78 -25.53 8.93
CA GLN A 11 -68.97 -24.99 9.58
C GLN A 11 -69.94 -24.32 8.61
N VAL A 12 -69.44 -23.59 7.62
CA VAL A 12 -70.27 -22.94 6.58
C VAL A 12 -70.93 -23.99 5.70
N THR A 13 -70.24 -25.08 5.32
CA THR A 13 -70.82 -26.16 4.51
C THR A 13 -71.90 -26.93 5.28
N PHE A 14 -71.68 -27.22 6.56
CA PHE A 14 -72.68 -27.91 7.40
C PHE A 14 -73.93 -27.04 7.63
N VAL A 15 -73.76 -25.73 7.83
CA VAL A 15 -74.88 -24.78 7.95
C VAL A 15 -75.62 -24.65 6.62
N SER A 16 -74.91 -24.64 5.48
CA SER A 16 -75.52 -24.56 4.15
C SER A 16 -76.40 -25.78 3.85
N ILE A 17 -75.92 -26.98 4.19
CA ILE A 17 -76.66 -28.25 4.00
C ILE A 17 -77.88 -28.31 4.94
N ALA A 18 -77.73 -27.91 6.20
CA ALA A 18 -78.86 -27.82 7.13
C ALA A 18 -79.92 -26.82 6.65
N VAL A 19 -79.51 -25.68 6.07
CA VAL A 19 -80.43 -24.69 5.49
C VAL A 19 -81.15 -25.25 4.26
N VAL A 20 -80.48 -25.99 3.38
CA VAL A 20 -81.12 -26.62 2.20
C VAL A 20 -82.12 -27.71 2.63
N ILE A 21 -81.81 -28.51 3.65
CA ILE A 21 -82.71 -29.53 4.21
C ILE A 21 -83.91 -28.89 4.90
N ILE A 22 -83.69 -27.83 5.69
CA ILE A 22 -84.78 -27.09 6.36
C ILE A 22 -85.65 -26.37 5.31
N SER A 23 -85.05 -25.74 4.30
CA SER A 23 -85.78 -25.07 3.21
C SER A 23 -86.58 -26.05 2.36
N SER A 24 -86.11 -27.28 2.13
CA SER A 24 -86.87 -28.31 1.41
C SER A 24 -88.01 -28.90 2.26
N ILE A 25 -87.83 -29.04 3.58
CA ILE A 25 -88.91 -29.39 4.51
C ILE A 25 -89.96 -28.26 4.57
N PHE A 26 -89.55 -26.99 4.63
CA PHE A 26 -90.46 -25.84 4.59
C PHE A 26 -91.12 -25.66 3.22
N TYR A 27 -90.49 -26.05 2.12
CA TYR A 27 -91.11 -26.06 0.80
C TYR A 27 -92.17 -27.19 0.70
N ALA A 28 -91.90 -28.35 1.30
CA ALA A 28 -92.83 -29.47 1.36
C ALA A 28 -94.02 -29.23 2.30
N VAL A 29 -93.82 -28.51 3.41
CA VAL A 29 -94.87 -28.19 4.41
C VAL A 29 -95.59 -26.88 4.11
N GLY A 30 -94.90 -25.89 3.55
CA GLY A 30 -95.42 -24.55 3.26
C GLY A 30 -96.33 -24.50 2.03
N THR A 31 -96.26 -25.49 1.15
CA THR A 31 -97.19 -25.65 0.02
C THR A 31 -98.50 -26.32 0.42
N THR A 32 -98.63 -26.83 1.66
CA THR A 32 -99.83 -27.55 2.12
C THR A 32 -100.86 -26.67 2.86
N GLN A 33 -100.67 -25.35 2.95
CA GLN A 33 -101.59 -24.46 3.68
C GLN A 33 -101.89 -23.12 2.99
N ALA A 34 -102.30 -23.13 1.71
CA ALA A 34 -103.08 -22.04 1.13
C ALA A 34 -103.97 -22.55 -0.02
N LYS A 35 -105.25 -22.78 0.30
CA LYS A 35 -106.44 -23.06 -0.53
C LYS A 35 -106.33 -22.94 -2.07
N GLY A 36 -106.71 -24.02 -2.76
CA GLY A 36 -107.47 -23.97 -4.02
C GLY A 36 -106.90 -24.83 -5.17
N GLU A 37 -107.72 -25.77 -5.65
CA GLU A 37 -107.55 -26.60 -6.87
C GLU A 37 -106.55 -27.78 -6.80
N PHE A 38 -107.12 -28.95 -6.52
CA PHE A 38 -106.56 -30.27 -6.80
C PHE A 38 -106.76 -30.59 -8.29
N GLU A 39 -105.77 -30.33 -9.13
CA GLU A 39 -105.61 -31.04 -10.40
C GLU A 39 -104.10 -31.17 -10.71
N ASP A 40 -103.66 -32.44 -10.77
CA ASP A 40 -102.42 -32.94 -11.39
C ASP A 40 -101.07 -33.05 -10.64
N SER A 41 -101.05 -33.25 -9.32
CA SER A 41 -99.95 -34.02 -8.68
C SER A 41 -100.26 -34.45 -7.23
N LYS A 42 -101.08 -35.50 -7.06
CA LYS A 42 -101.11 -36.24 -5.79
C LYS A 42 -99.85 -37.08 -5.67
N VAL A 43 -98.77 -36.46 -5.17
CA VAL A 43 -97.55 -37.21 -4.87
C VAL A 43 -97.86 -38.24 -3.79
N THR A 44 -97.62 -39.52 -4.09
CA THR A 44 -97.90 -40.63 -3.17
C THR A 44 -96.75 -40.79 -2.17
N LEU A 45 -97.02 -41.38 -0.99
CA LEU A 45 -95.99 -41.68 0.03
C LEU A 45 -94.82 -42.48 -0.58
N SER A 46 -95.10 -43.31 -1.58
CA SER A 46 -94.10 -44.08 -2.32
C SER A 46 -93.12 -43.19 -3.09
N GLU A 47 -93.56 -42.11 -3.72
CA GLU A 47 -92.69 -41.20 -4.48
C GLU A 47 -91.82 -40.35 -3.58
N LEU A 48 -92.32 -39.97 -2.40
CA LEU A 48 -91.52 -39.29 -1.37
C LEU A 48 -90.42 -40.21 -0.84
N LEU A 49 -90.71 -41.48 -0.59
CA LEU A 49 -89.71 -42.47 -0.17
C LEU A 49 -88.65 -42.70 -1.26
N THR A 50 -89.03 -42.73 -2.53
CA THR A 50 -88.07 -42.83 -3.65
C THR A 50 -87.13 -41.62 -3.69
N LYS A 51 -87.65 -40.40 -3.59
CA LYS A 51 -86.83 -39.18 -3.59
C LYS A 51 -85.91 -39.08 -2.38
N ILE A 52 -86.36 -39.57 -1.21
CA ILE A 52 -85.51 -39.68 -0.02
C ILE A 52 -84.36 -40.65 -0.28
N GLY A 53 -84.64 -41.83 -0.84
CA GLY A 53 -83.59 -42.80 -1.19
C GLY A 53 -82.60 -42.29 -2.25
N GLU A 54 -83.08 -41.54 -3.25
CA GLU A 54 -82.23 -40.87 -4.25
C GLU A 54 -81.34 -39.81 -3.59
N ALA A 55 -81.92 -38.95 -2.76
CA ALA A 55 -81.19 -37.91 -2.03
C ALA A 55 -80.15 -38.50 -1.06
N GLU A 56 -80.47 -39.58 -0.35
CA GLU A 56 -79.53 -40.30 0.51
C GLU A 56 -78.36 -40.88 -0.33
N GLY A 57 -78.65 -41.44 -1.50
CA GLY A 57 -77.64 -41.94 -2.43
C GLY A 57 -76.72 -40.84 -2.98
N GLU A 58 -77.26 -39.67 -3.30
CA GLU A 58 -76.48 -38.48 -3.69
C GLU A 58 -75.62 -37.96 -2.54
N LEU A 59 -76.16 -37.97 -1.31
CA LEU A 59 -75.45 -37.55 -0.10
C LEU A 59 -74.20 -38.42 0.14
N VAL A 60 -74.35 -39.75 0.00
CA VAL A 60 -73.22 -40.70 0.13
C VAL A 60 -72.14 -40.45 -0.93
N LYS A 61 -72.53 -40.18 -2.19
CA LYS A 61 -71.56 -39.85 -3.25
C LYS A 61 -70.81 -38.57 -2.94
N LEU A 62 -71.53 -37.54 -2.48
CA LEU A 62 -70.94 -36.25 -2.13
C LEU A 62 -69.99 -36.37 -0.93
N GLU A 63 -70.33 -37.19 0.08
CA GLU A 63 -69.44 -37.46 1.21
C GLU A 63 -68.11 -38.11 0.75
N GLU A 64 -68.18 -39.06 -0.18
CA GLU A 64 -66.98 -39.72 -0.71
C GLU A 64 -66.14 -38.78 -1.59
N GLU A 65 -66.77 -37.95 -2.43
CA GLU A 65 -66.08 -36.92 -3.23
C GLU A 65 -65.37 -35.89 -2.32
N VAL A 66 -66.05 -35.43 -1.26
CA VAL A 66 -65.48 -34.51 -0.29
C VAL A 66 -64.29 -35.14 0.43
N LYS A 67 -64.41 -36.42 0.81
CA LYS A 67 -63.32 -37.14 1.48
C LYS A 67 -62.09 -37.27 0.57
N GLN A 68 -62.27 -37.66 -0.69
CA GLN A 68 -61.18 -37.74 -1.67
C GLN A 68 -60.51 -36.38 -1.90
N ALA A 69 -61.30 -35.31 -2.03
CA ALA A 69 -60.78 -33.96 -2.21
C ALA A 69 -59.98 -33.47 -0.98
N VAL A 70 -60.38 -33.89 0.23
CA VAL A 70 -59.63 -33.59 1.46
C VAL A 70 -58.32 -34.35 1.49
N GLU A 71 -58.31 -35.65 1.18
CA GLU A 71 -57.09 -36.47 1.12
C GLU A 71 -56.08 -35.91 0.10
N GLU A 72 -56.54 -35.54 -1.11
CA GLU A 72 -55.70 -34.93 -2.15
C GLU A 72 -55.09 -33.58 -1.70
N GLN A 73 -55.85 -32.77 -0.97
CA GLN A 73 -55.34 -31.50 -0.43
C GLN A 73 -54.35 -31.70 0.71
N GLU A 74 -54.54 -32.72 1.55
CA GLU A 74 -53.58 -33.07 2.60
C GLU A 74 -52.23 -33.51 1.99
N GLU A 75 -52.25 -34.34 0.95
CA GLU A 75 -51.03 -34.74 0.23
C GLU A 75 -50.30 -33.54 -0.38
N LYS A 76 -51.00 -32.67 -1.11
CA LYS A 76 -50.42 -31.44 -1.70
C LYS A 76 -49.84 -30.51 -0.64
N MET A 77 -50.49 -30.41 0.52
CA MET A 77 -50.00 -29.60 1.64
C MET A 77 -48.69 -30.17 2.19
N THR A 78 -48.60 -31.50 2.34
CA THR A 78 -47.34 -32.14 2.80
C THR A 78 -46.20 -31.96 1.81
N GLU A 79 -46.44 -32.11 0.51
CA GLU A 79 -45.42 -31.88 -0.53
C GLU A 79 -44.93 -30.43 -0.51
N THR A 80 -45.85 -29.47 -0.42
CA THR A 80 -45.52 -28.04 -0.33
C THR A 80 -44.71 -27.72 0.94
N GLU A 81 -45.04 -28.32 2.08
CA GLU A 81 -44.28 -28.14 3.33
C GLU A 81 -42.84 -28.67 3.20
N GLU A 82 -42.63 -29.77 2.49
CA GLU A 82 -41.29 -30.31 2.22
C GLU A 82 -40.48 -29.39 1.29
N GLU A 83 -41.11 -28.88 0.22
CA GLU A 83 -40.47 -27.93 -0.70
C GLU A 83 -40.07 -26.62 0.00
N ILE A 84 -40.94 -26.10 0.88
CA ILE A 84 -40.64 -24.91 1.69
C ILE A 84 -39.41 -25.18 2.56
N ARG A 85 -39.40 -26.31 3.28
CA ARG A 85 -38.28 -26.68 4.16
C ARG A 85 -36.96 -26.78 3.40
N ASP A 86 -36.97 -27.36 2.20
CA ASP A 86 -35.76 -27.49 1.40
C ASP A 86 -35.31 -26.16 0.77
N THR A 87 -36.26 -25.29 0.44
CA THR A 87 -35.98 -23.92 -0.02
C THR A 87 -35.37 -23.07 1.09
N GLU A 88 -35.87 -23.19 2.33
CA GLU A 88 -35.30 -22.52 3.51
C GLU A 88 -33.84 -22.94 3.74
N LYS A 89 -33.55 -24.25 3.69
CA LYS A 89 -32.17 -24.75 3.80
C LYS A 89 -31.24 -24.18 2.71
N LYS A 90 -31.72 -24.11 1.46
CA LYS A 90 -30.96 -23.52 0.35
C LYS A 90 -30.70 -22.03 0.58
N LEU A 91 -31.71 -21.30 1.07
CA LEU A 91 -31.58 -19.88 1.38
C LEU A 91 -30.54 -19.63 2.47
N ASP A 92 -30.53 -20.45 3.53
CA ASP A 92 -29.55 -20.32 4.60
C ASP A 92 -28.12 -20.61 4.12
N LYS A 93 -27.96 -21.62 3.26
CA LYS A 93 -26.67 -21.92 2.62
C LYS A 93 -26.18 -20.75 1.77
N VAL A 94 -27.04 -20.21 0.90
CA VAL A 94 -26.70 -19.05 0.05
C VAL A 94 -26.32 -17.83 0.88
N LYS A 95 -27.02 -17.56 1.99
CA LYS A 95 -26.67 -16.47 2.91
C LYS A 95 -25.30 -16.67 3.56
N ALA A 96 -24.98 -17.90 3.97
CA ALA A 96 -23.68 -18.23 4.54
C ALA A 96 -22.55 -18.05 3.52
N ASP A 97 -22.76 -18.55 2.30
CA ASP A 97 -21.80 -18.43 1.20
C ASP A 97 -21.58 -16.94 0.82
N TYR A 98 -22.65 -16.16 0.70
CA TYR A 98 -22.57 -14.72 0.45
C TYR A 98 -21.78 -13.97 1.52
N LYS A 99 -21.99 -14.32 2.80
CA LYS A 99 -21.24 -13.70 3.90
C LYS A 99 -19.74 -13.98 3.78
N LYS A 100 -19.37 -15.23 3.51
CA LYS A 100 -17.98 -15.65 3.32
C LYS A 100 -17.33 -14.96 2.11
N GLU A 101 -18.06 -14.87 1.00
CA GLU A 101 -17.59 -14.18 -0.21
C GLU A 101 -17.36 -12.69 0.05
N LYS A 102 -18.27 -12.04 0.78
CA LYS A 102 -18.13 -10.63 1.18
C LYS A 102 -16.93 -10.39 2.09
N GLU A 103 -16.65 -11.30 3.02
CA GLU A 103 -15.45 -11.23 3.87
C GLU A 103 -14.18 -11.36 3.03
N THR A 104 -14.15 -12.32 2.11
CA THR A 104 -13.03 -12.54 1.18
C THR A 104 -12.80 -11.33 0.28
N TYR A 105 -13.86 -10.73 -0.26
CA TYR A 105 -13.80 -9.52 -1.07
C TYR A 105 -13.18 -8.34 -0.29
N ASN A 106 -13.62 -8.13 0.96
CA ASN A 106 -13.08 -7.04 1.78
C ASN A 106 -11.59 -7.24 2.09
N GLU A 107 -11.16 -8.47 2.29
CA GLU A 107 -9.74 -8.79 2.48
C GLU A 107 -8.93 -8.55 1.21
N ALA A 108 -9.43 -8.96 0.05
CA ALA A 108 -8.80 -8.67 -1.23
C ALA A 108 -8.65 -7.16 -1.50
N VAL A 109 -9.65 -6.35 -1.14
CA VAL A 109 -9.58 -4.89 -1.25
C VAL A 109 -8.46 -4.30 -0.37
N LYS A 110 -8.25 -4.84 0.84
CA LYS A 110 -7.15 -4.41 1.71
C LYS A 110 -5.79 -4.74 1.11
N VAL A 111 -5.62 -5.96 0.60
CA VAL A 111 -4.38 -6.40 -0.05
C VAL A 111 -4.05 -5.52 -1.27
N ILE A 112 -5.06 -5.11 -2.04
CA ILE A 112 -4.87 -4.18 -3.16
C ILE A 112 -4.37 -2.81 -2.67
N ALA A 113 -4.95 -2.26 -1.60
CA ALA A 113 -4.51 -0.98 -1.05
C ALA A 113 -3.08 -1.04 -0.49
N GLU A 114 -2.72 -2.13 0.18
CA GLU A 114 -1.34 -2.38 0.63
C GLU A 114 -0.36 -2.50 -0.55
N ARG A 115 -0.74 -3.19 -1.63
CA ARG A 115 0.06 -3.25 -2.86
C ARG A 115 0.28 -1.86 -3.45
N ASP A 116 -0.78 -1.05 -3.58
CA ASP A 116 -0.68 0.28 -4.17
C ASP A 116 0.24 1.20 -3.35
N THR A 117 0.21 1.05 -2.02
CA THR A 117 1.13 1.76 -1.12
C THR A 117 2.58 1.30 -1.34
N ALA A 118 2.82 -0.01 -1.41
CA ALA A 118 4.15 -0.56 -1.67
C ALA A 118 4.71 -0.15 -3.05
N GLU A 119 3.87 -0.04 -4.08
CA GLU A 119 4.27 0.45 -5.40
C GLU A 119 4.72 1.92 -5.38
N GLN A 120 4.04 2.77 -4.59
CA GLN A 120 4.45 4.17 -4.41
C GLN A 120 5.80 4.30 -3.68
N GLU A 121 6.01 3.50 -2.64
CA GLU A 121 7.29 3.44 -1.91
C GLU A 121 8.43 2.98 -2.84
N LEU A 122 8.20 1.94 -3.66
CA LEU A 122 9.18 1.48 -4.64
C LEU A 122 9.56 2.56 -5.66
N SER A 123 8.58 3.31 -6.18
CA SER A 123 8.85 4.43 -7.08
C SER A 123 9.68 5.53 -6.42
N THR A 124 9.48 5.74 -5.11
CA THR A 124 10.23 6.74 -4.33
C THR A 124 11.67 6.28 -4.16
N PHE A 125 11.90 5.05 -3.70
CA PHE A 125 13.25 4.48 -3.56
C PHE A 125 14.01 4.44 -4.89
N GLN A 126 13.33 4.16 -6.01
CA GLN A 126 13.98 4.18 -7.32
C GLN A 126 14.46 5.57 -7.73
N THR A 127 13.74 6.62 -7.33
CA THR A 127 14.15 8.01 -7.54
C THR A 127 15.36 8.35 -6.68
N GLU A 128 15.33 8.02 -5.39
CA GLU A 128 16.45 8.25 -4.45
C GLU A 128 17.74 7.54 -4.90
N ILE A 129 17.64 6.30 -5.40
CA ILE A 129 18.80 5.57 -5.97
C ILE A 129 19.42 6.35 -7.14
N GLY A 130 18.59 6.94 -8.01
CA GLY A 130 19.07 7.77 -9.11
C GLY A 130 19.81 9.02 -8.63
N GLU A 131 19.30 9.68 -7.60
CA GLU A 131 19.93 10.86 -6.98
C GLU A 131 21.26 10.51 -6.29
N PHE A 132 21.31 9.38 -5.58
CA PHE A 132 22.55 8.89 -4.98
C PHE A 132 23.60 8.51 -6.02
N ASP A 133 23.22 7.87 -7.13
CA ASP A 133 24.15 7.54 -8.22
C ASP A 133 24.73 8.82 -8.87
N ALA A 134 23.89 9.84 -9.08
CA ALA A 134 24.34 11.15 -9.56
C ALA A 134 25.34 11.80 -8.59
N THR A 135 25.05 11.73 -7.29
CA THR A 135 25.92 12.25 -6.23
C THR A 135 27.26 11.52 -6.18
N ILE A 136 27.26 10.19 -6.27
CA ILE A 136 28.47 9.36 -6.32
C ILE A 136 29.33 9.72 -7.52
N LYS A 137 28.72 9.89 -8.71
CA LYS A 137 29.44 10.30 -9.92
C LYS A 137 30.09 11.68 -9.76
N ALA A 138 29.38 12.64 -9.18
CA ALA A 138 29.91 13.98 -8.91
C ALA A 138 31.09 13.93 -7.93
N LYS A 139 30.95 13.22 -6.80
CA LYS A 139 32.01 13.07 -5.80
C LYS A 139 33.23 12.33 -6.34
N LYS A 140 33.04 11.32 -7.19
CA LYS A 140 34.15 10.62 -7.84
C LYS A 140 34.96 11.55 -8.76
N LYS A 141 34.28 12.46 -9.47
CA LYS A 141 34.95 13.49 -10.28
C LYS A 141 35.74 14.47 -9.41
N GLU A 142 35.16 14.92 -8.31
CA GLU A 142 35.82 15.80 -7.35
C GLU A 142 37.09 15.16 -6.76
N VAL A 143 37.00 13.89 -6.33
CA VAL A 143 38.16 13.11 -5.85
C VAL A 143 39.23 12.98 -6.92
N SER A 144 38.84 12.71 -8.18
CA SER A 144 39.81 12.65 -9.29
C SER A 144 40.52 13.98 -9.52
N ASN A 145 39.81 15.09 -9.41
CA ASN A 145 40.40 16.42 -9.58
C ASN A 145 41.36 16.75 -8.45
N LEU A 146 40.96 16.51 -7.20
CA LEU A 146 41.81 16.73 -6.02
C LEU A 146 43.07 15.85 -6.08
N LYS A 147 42.95 14.60 -6.54
CA LYS A 147 44.11 13.73 -6.73
C LYS A 147 45.12 14.33 -7.73
N ASN A 148 44.64 14.83 -8.86
CA ASN A 148 45.49 15.46 -9.87
C ASN A 148 46.15 16.75 -9.34
N GLU A 149 45.43 17.51 -8.51
CA GLU A 149 45.96 18.72 -7.88
C GLU A 149 47.05 18.39 -6.85
N ILE A 150 46.83 17.38 -6.01
CA ILE A 150 47.85 16.87 -5.08
C ILE A 150 49.08 16.39 -5.84
N GLU A 151 48.91 15.66 -6.94
CA GLU A 151 50.04 15.19 -7.76
C GLU A 151 50.84 16.36 -8.35
N ARG A 152 50.16 17.41 -8.85
CA ARG A 152 50.81 18.63 -9.32
C ARG A 152 51.58 19.34 -8.21
N LEU A 153 50.95 19.55 -7.05
CA LEU A 153 51.60 20.21 -5.91
C LEU A 153 52.78 19.39 -5.38
N THR A 154 52.64 18.08 -5.33
CA THR A 154 53.72 17.16 -4.93
C THR A 154 54.90 17.28 -5.91
N ASN A 155 54.64 17.25 -7.21
CA ASN A 155 55.67 17.40 -8.25
C ASN A 155 56.40 18.75 -8.16
N ILE A 156 55.76 19.80 -7.63
CA ILE A 156 56.38 21.12 -7.43
C ILE A 156 57.34 21.14 -6.23
N ILE A 157 57.21 20.27 -5.24
CA ILE A 157 57.95 20.35 -3.96
C ILE A 157 58.80 19.07 -3.73
N VAL A 158 59.11 18.33 -4.79
CA VAL A 158 59.89 17.09 -4.65
C VAL A 158 61.31 17.43 -4.25
N GLU A 159 61.77 17.01 -3.07
CA GLU A 159 63.18 17.13 -2.68
C GLU A 159 64.05 16.29 -3.63
N THR A 160 65.21 16.81 -4.04
CA THR A 160 66.11 16.09 -4.98
C THR A 160 66.71 14.82 -4.37
N GLY A 161 66.69 14.71 -3.03
CA GLY A 161 67.40 13.70 -2.25
C GLY A 161 68.82 14.09 -1.90
N GLU A 162 69.28 15.25 -2.37
CA GLU A 162 70.55 15.85 -1.95
C GLU A 162 70.47 16.31 -0.51
N ALA A 163 71.60 16.20 0.21
CA ALA A 163 71.65 16.57 1.62
C ALA A 163 71.38 18.08 1.79
N PRO A 164 70.48 18.48 2.71
CA PRO A 164 70.28 19.88 3.02
C PRO A 164 71.57 20.56 3.49
N LYS A 165 71.78 21.80 3.07
CA LYS A 165 72.94 22.60 3.47
C LYS A 165 72.53 23.68 4.47
N GLU A 166 73.23 23.73 5.60
CA GLU A 166 73.03 24.76 6.63
C GLU A 166 74.04 25.89 6.45
N PHE A 167 73.56 27.12 6.58
CA PHE A 167 74.35 28.34 6.49
C PHE A 167 74.22 29.13 7.79
N ALA A 168 75.30 29.79 8.19
CA ALA A 168 75.28 30.76 9.27
C ALA A 168 74.65 32.08 8.81
N ALA A 169 74.48 33.03 9.73
CA ALA A 169 74.16 34.40 9.33
C ALA A 169 75.31 34.97 8.47
N GLY A 170 74.97 35.60 7.34
CA GLY A 170 75.95 36.13 6.41
C GLY A 170 75.42 36.28 4.98
N GLN A 171 76.35 36.55 4.07
CA GLN A 171 76.12 36.66 2.63
C GLN A 171 76.83 35.51 1.91
N TYR A 172 76.15 34.93 0.92
CA TYR A 172 76.61 33.76 0.18
C TYR A 172 76.29 33.92 -1.31
N LEU A 173 77.24 33.58 -2.16
CA LEU A 173 77.12 33.70 -3.62
C LEU A 173 76.70 32.36 -4.24
N VAL A 174 75.62 32.39 -5.01
CA VAL A 174 75.13 31.24 -5.78
C VAL A 174 76.14 30.94 -6.90
N GLY A 175 76.44 29.66 -7.10
CA GLY A 175 77.49 29.17 -8.01
C GLY A 175 78.85 28.95 -7.34
N GLN A 176 79.10 29.63 -6.21
CA GLN A 176 80.34 29.51 -5.45
C GLN A 176 80.11 28.82 -4.10
N ASP A 177 79.23 29.37 -3.28
CA ASP A 177 78.95 28.84 -1.94
C ASP A 177 77.94 27.69 -2.01
N PHE A 178 77.00 27.71 -2.96
CA PHE A 178 76.07 26.62 -3.25
C PHE A 178 75.57 26.70 -4.70
N PRO A 179 75.18 25.58 -5.33
CA PRO A 179 74.81 25.59 -6.73
C PRO A 179 73.51 26.36 -6.96
N GLU A 180 73.33 26.85 -8.19
CA GLU A 180 72.03 27.38 -8.63
C GLU A 180 70.93 26.30 -8.56
N GLY A 181 69.68 26.73 -8.46
CA GLY A 181 68.55 25.81 -8.43
C GLY A 181 67.41 26.28 -7.53
N ARG A 182 66.55 25.33 -7.20
CA ARG A 182 65.35 25.54 -6.39
C ARG A 182 65.56 25.01 -4.99
N TYR A 183 65.17 25.80 -4.00
CA TYR A 183 65.37 25.44 -2.60
C TYR A 183 64.15 25.75 -1.76
N LYS A 184 63.95 24.95 -0.72
CA LYS A 184 63.14 25.26 0.44
C LYS A 184 64.08 25.75 1.55
N ALA A 185 63.98 27.01 1.93
CA ALA A 185 64.67 27.58 3.07
C ALA A 185 63.86 27.34 4.36
N VAL A 186 64.52 26.87 5.41
CA VAL A 186 63.93 26.64 6.74
C VAL A 186 64.84 27.30 7.79
N PRO A 187 64.33 28.14 8.71
CA PRO A 187 65.14 28.75 9.75
C PRO A 187 65.67 27.69 10.72
N VAL A 188 66.86 27.92 11.27
CA VAL A 188 67.42 27.13 12.37
C VAL A 188 67.44 28.02 13.62
N GLY A 189 66.52 27.76 14.55
CA GLY A 189 66.26 28.60 15.72
C GLY A 189 65.12 29.58 15.48
N GLU A 190 65.16 30.76 16.12
CA GLU A 190 64.09 31.79 16.04
C GLU A 190 63.91 32.38 14.62
N GLY A 191 64.91 32.23 13.76
CA GLY A 191 64.89 32.75 12.39
C GLY A 191 65.16 34.27 12.33
N SER A 192 65.21 34.80 11.11
CA SER A 192 65.43 36.23 10.84
C SER A 192 65.16 36.55 9.35
N ASN A 193 65.49 37.78 8.94
CA ASN A 193 65.40 38.20 7.54
C ASN A 193 66.21 37.26 6.62
N PHE A 194 65.61 36.95 5.49
CA PHE A 194 66.15 36.13 4.42
C PHE A 194 65.87 36.81 3.09
N VAL A 195 66.95 37.14 2.36
CA VAL A 195 66.90 37.94 1.15
C VAL A 195 67.72 37.26 0.06
N ILE A 196 67.19 37.23 -1.16
CA ILE A 196 67.92 36.83 -2.36
C ILE A 196 68.00 38.04 -3.28
N PHE A 197 69.20 38.49 -3.56
CA PHE A 197 69.47 39.56 -4.52
C PHE A 197 69.83 38.97 -5.86
N ASN A 198 69.20 39.49 -6.90
CA ASN A 198 69.50 39.17 -8.28
C ASN A 198 70.93 39.62 -8.62
N GLY A 199 71.78 38.71 -9.09
CA GLY A 199 73.18 39.00 -9.37
C GLY A 199 73.42 40.06 -10.45
N SER A 200 72.45 40.24 -11.37
CA SER A 200 72.57 41.21 -12.48
C SER A 200 72.05 42.60 -12.14
N SER A 201 70.91 42.69 -11.44
CA SER A 201 70.26 43.97 -11.14
C SER A 201 70.56 44.51 -9.74
N GLY A 202 71.00 43.65 -8.81
CA GLY A 202 71.16 43.98 -7.39
C GLY A 202 69.84 44.21 -6.64
N LEU A 203 68.70 43.98 -7.28
CA LEU A 203 67.38 44.08 -6.66
C LEU A 203 67.05 42.77 -5.92
N ALA A 204 66.26 42.87 -4.86
CA ALA A 204 65.81 41.69 -4.11
C ALA A 204 64.69 40.97 -4.89
N ASP A 205 64.97 39.73 -5.31
CA ASP A 205 63.98 38.81 -5.88
C ASP A 205 63.18 38.11 -4.76
N VAL A 206 63.79 37.93 -3.59
CA VAL A 206 63.16 37.42 -2.37
C VAL A 206 63.47 38.38 -1.23
N ASN A 207 62.47 38.73 -0.42
CA ASN A 207 62.65 39.46 0.82
C ASN A 207 61.56 39.01 1.81
N THR A 208 61.91 38.13 2.73
CA THR A 208 60.99 37.55 3.71
C THR A 208 61.65 37.45 5.09
N ILE A 209 60.84 37.20 6.12
CA ILE A 209 61.33 36.87 7.46
C ILE A 209 61.09 35.37 7.62
N LEU A 210 62.14 34.59 7.83
CA LEU A 210 61.99 33.18 8.19
C LEU A 210 61.87 33.08 9.71
N GLY A 211 60.90 32.31 10.23
CA GLY A 211 60.69 32.13 11.67
C GLY A 211 59.25 31.76 12.01
N ASP A 212 58.97 31.47 13.28
CA ASP A 212 57.63 31.10 13.80
C ASP A 212 56.86 32.28 14.43
N GLY A 213 57.41 33.49 14.35
CA GLY A 213 56.78 34.72 14.82
C GLY A 213 55.61 35.19 13.93
N SER A 214 54.84 36.16 14.41
CA SER A 214 53.59 36.65 13.76
C SER A 214 53.73 37.18 12.33
N PHE A 215 54.96 37.47 11.87
CA PHE A 215 55.26 37.95 10.53
C PHE A 215 56.30 37.05 9.81
N GLY A 216 56.62 35.90 10.40
CA GLY A 216 57.61 34.97 9.89
C GLY A 216 56.97 33.84 9.09
N GLU A 217 57.69 33.40 8.07
CA GLU A 217 57.40 32.20 7.30
C GLU A 217 58.24 31.03 7.85
N THR A 218 57.60 29.94 8.23
CA THR A 218 58.33 28.77 8.78
C THR A 218 59.16 28.04 7.72
N GLU A 219 58.84 28.23 6.44
CA GLU A 219 59.63 27.82 5.30
C GLU A 219 59.35 28.72 4.09
N TYR A 220 60.29 28.81 3.15
CA TYR A 220 60.09 29.58 1.92
C TYR A 220 60.73 28.87 0.72
N ILE A 221 59.99 28.74 -0.38
CA ILE A 221 60.48 28.12 -1.62
C ILE A 221 60.86 29.20 -2.62
N PHE A 222 62.08 29.12 -3.16
CA PHE A 222 62.63 30.11 -4.09
C PHE A 222 63.52 29.47 -5.15
N TRP A 223 63.76 30.24 -6.22
CA TRP A 223 64.71 29.92 -7.27
C TRP A 223 65.94 30.82 -7.13
N THR A 224 67.09 30.31 -7.53
CA THR A 224 68.36 31.04 -7.62
C THR A 224 69.05 30.71 -8.94
N SER A 225 69.75 31.68 -9.49
CA SER A 225 70.62 31.55 -10.66
C SER A 225 72.07 31.81 -10.26
N ASP A 226 73.02 31.28 -11.04
CA ASP A 226 74.45 31.59 -10.87
C ASP A 226 74.69 33.11 -10.75
N GLY A 227 75.44 33.50 -9.72
CA GLY A 227 75.75 34.90 -9.41
C GLY A 227 74.74 35.64 -8.52
N ASP A 228 73.58 35.07 -8.21
CA ASP A 228 72.67 35.63 -7.19
C ASP A 228 73.33 35.62 -5.80
N MET A 229 72.92 36.55 -4.92
CA MET A 229 73.44 36.63 -3.55
C MET A 229 72.34 36.34 -2.53
N MET A 230 72.56 35.34 -1.70
CA MET A 230 71.75 35.07 -0.52
C MET A 230 72.29 35.84 0.68
N GLU A 231 71.42 36.58 1.36
CA GLU A 231 71.70 37.19 2.65
C GLU A 231 70.73 36.66 3.71
N THR A 232 71.26 36.24 4.85
CA THR A 232 70.45 35.85 6.00
C THR A 232 71.04 36.36 7.30
N ALA A 233 70.17 36.85 8.19
CA ALA A 233 70.57 37.39 9.49
C ALA A 233 70.57 36.32 10.62
N ALA A 234 70.18 35.07 10.32
CA ALA A 234 70.23 33.94 11.24
C ALA A 234 70.67 32.66 10.50
N ARG A 235 70.78 31.54 11.22
CA ARG A 235 71.06 30.25 10.58
C ARG A 235 69.87 29.80 9.75
N VAL A 236 70.15 29.28 8.55
CA VAL A 236 69.13 28.76 7.63
C VAL A 236 69.58 27.42 7.04
N LYS A 237 68.63 26.51 6.84
CA LYS A 237 68.83 25.25 6.13
C LYS A 237 68.16 25.34 4.76
N LEU A 238 68.94 25.14 3.70
CA LEU A 238 68.44 25.01 2.33
C LEU A 238 68.28 23.53 1.99
N ILE A 239 67.07 23.14 1.60
CA ILE A 239 66.73 21.79 1.14
C ILE A 239 66.52 21.87 -0.38
N PRO A 240 67.34 21.20 -1.20
CA PRO A 240 67.22 21.26 -2.65
C PRO A 240 65.93 20.58 -3.13
N LEU A 241 65.25 21.23 -4.08
CA LEU A 241 64.02 20.76 -4.72
C LEU A 241 64.22 20.50 -6.22
N LYS A 242 63.42 19.60 -6.78
CA LYS A 242 63.31 19.33 -8.22
C LYS A 242 62.49 20.39 -8.94
#